data_AF-A0A519W4P1-F1
#
_entry.id   AF-A0A519W4P1-F1
#
_cell.length_a   1.000
_cell.length_b   1.000
_cell.length_c   1.000
_cell.angle_alpha   90.00
_cell.angle_beta   90.00
_cell.angle_gamma   90.00
#
_symmetry.space_group_name_H-M   'P 1'
#
loop_
_entity.id
_entity.type
_entity.pdbx_description
1 polymer ?
#
loop_
_entity_poly.entity_id
_entity_poly.type
_entity_poly.pdbx_seq_one_letter_code
_entity_poly.pdbx_strand_id
1 'polypeptide(L)' 'MARILSFDYGTKRIGIAVTDPLQIIATGLDTIHPKDIMEYLNKYLLREPVEAFVFGDPKQMDGSPSDSAQHVKGFAR' A
#
# COMPACT_ATOMS: atom_id res chain seq x y z
N MET A 1 10.27 3.86 -16.89
CA MET A 1 10.53 3.31 -15.54
C MET A 1 9.21 3.20 -14.81
N ALA A 2 9.07 2.22 -13.92
CA ALA A 2 7.82 1.90 -13.24
C ALA A 2 7.81 2.49 -11.82
N ARG A 3 6.61 2.83 -11.34
CA ARG A 3 6.40 3.37 -10.00
C ARG A 3 6.38 2.24 -8.96
N ILE A 4 6.53 2.61 -7.70
CA ILE A 4 6.28 1.73 -6.55
C ILE A 4 5.03 2.25 -5.83
N LEU A 5 4.08 1.38 -5.53
CA LEU A 5 2.94 1.70 -4.68
C LEU A 5 3.20 1.22 -3.26
N SER A 6 2.81 2.02 -2.27
CA SER A 6 2.84 1.62 -0.87
C SER A 6 1.46 1.72 -0.23
N PHE A 7 1.17 0.79 0.69
CA PHE A 7 -0.12 0.69 1.36
C PHE A 7 0.04 0.78 2.88
N ASP A 8 -0.71 1.70 3.46
CA ASP A 8 -0.98 1.75 4.91
C ASP A 8 -2.36 1.16 5.16
N TYR A 9 -2.39 -0.10 5.58
CA TYR A 9 -3.64 -0.84 5.74
C TYR A 9 -4.33 -0.53 7.06
N GLY A 10 -5.53 0.02 6.98
CA GLY A 10 -6.46 0.12 8.10
C GLY A 10 -7.80 -0.56 7.79
N THR A 11 -8.48 -1.07 8.81
CA THR A 11 -9.76 -1.79 8.66
C THR A 11 -10.92 -0.92 8.15
N LYS A 12 -10.77 0.41 8.18
CA LYS A 12 -11.75 1.38 7.66
C LYS A 12 -11.31 2.07 6.37
N ARG A 13 -10.00 2.27 6.22
CA ARG A 13 -9.38 3.04 5.14
C ARG A 13 -7.96 2.51 4.91
N ILE A 14 -7.58 2.41 3.65
CA ILE A 14 -6.22 2.08 3.20
C ILE A 14 -5.63 3.35 2.60
N GLY A 15 -4.56 3.86 3.21
CA GLY A 15 -3.77 4.93 2.62
C GLY A 15 -2.90 4.37 1.51
N ILE A 16 -2.85 5.07 0.36
CA ILE A 16 -2.04 4.68 -0.78
C ILE A 16 -1.08 5.83 -1.07
N ALA A 17 0.20 5.51 -1.23
CA ALA A 17 1.21 6.43 -1.72
C ALA A 17 1.93 5.80 -2.91
N VAL A 18 2.54 6.65 -3.74
CA VAL A 18 3.23 6.23 -4.96
C VAL A 18 4.54 7.01 -5.11
N THR A 19 5.54 6.38 -5.69
CA THR A 19 6.74 7.10 -6.10
C THR A 19 6.54 7.84 -7.42
N ASP A 20 7.37 8.85 -7.69
CA ASP A 20 7.59 9.29 -9.06
C ASP A 20 8.26 8.18 -9.90
N PRO A 21 8.28 8.29 -11.24
CA PRO A 21 8.84 7.25 -12.12
C PRO A 21 10.34 6.98 -11.94
N LEU A 22 11.11 7.92 -11.37
CA LEU A 22 12.53 7.71 -11.04
C LEU A 22 12.73 7.11 -9.63
N GLN A 23 11.64 6.91 -8.89
CA GLN A 23 11.63 6.33 -7.54
C GLN A 23 12.40 7.17 -6.50
N ILE A 24 12.41 8.48 -6.66
CA ILE A 24 13.15 9.42 -5.82
C ILE A 24 12.25 9.96 -4.70
N ILE A 25 10.99 10.26 -5.00
CA ILE A 25 10.06 10.93 -4.08
C ILE A 25 8.77 10.11 -4.00
N ALA A 26 8.36 9.77 -2.78
CA ALA A 26 7.04 9.22 -2.49
C ALA A 26 6.05 10.35 -2.21
N THR A 27 4.85 10.26 -2.80
CA THR A 27 3.74 11.20 -2.57
C THR A 27 2.46 10.44 -2.23
N GLY A 28 1.59 11.08 -1.46
CA GLY A 28 0.25 10.55 -1.21
C GLY A 28 -0.54 10.46 -2.52
N LEU A 29 -1.15 9.31 -2.78
CA LEU A 29 -1.93 9.05 -3.98
C LEU A 29 -3.43 9.13 -3.68
N ASP A 30 -3.93 8.34 -2.73
CA ASP A 30 -5.35 8.30 -2.37
C ASP A 30 -5.59 7.64 -1.00
N THR A 31 -6.84 7.63 -0.55
CA THR A 31 -7.31 6.88 0.62
C THR A 31 -8.61 6.15 0.30
N ILE A 32 -8.57 4.83 0.25
CA ILE A 32 -9.64 3.98 -0.28
C ILE A 32 -10.23 3.11 0.82
N HIS A 33 -11.53 2.83 0.77
CA HIS A 33 -12.14 1.86 1.69
C HIS A 33 -11.67 0.43 1.33
N PRO A 34 -11.34 -0.45 2.30
CA PRO A 34 -10.76 -1.77 2.01
C PRO A 34 -11.56 -2.63 1.03
N LYS A 35 -12.90 -2.51 1.03
CA LYS A 35 -13.78 -3.24 0.11
C LYS A 35 -13.58 -2.86 -1.37
N ASP A 36 -13.10 -1.65 -1.65
CA ASP A 36 -13.02 -1.07 -2.99
C ASP A 36 -11.58 -1.14 -3.56
N ILE A 37 -10.61 -1.65 -2.79
CA ILE A 37 -9.18 -1.60 -3.12
C ILE A 37 -8.82 -2.38 -4.39
N MET A 38 -9.43 -3.55 -4.60
CA MET A 38 -9.15 -4.39 -5.77
C MET A 38 -9.63 -3.72 -7.07
N GLU A 39 -10.79 -3.07 -7.03
CA GLU A 39 -11.31 -2.31 -8.17
C GLU A 39 -10.40 -1.10 -8.47
N TYR A 40 -9.99 -0.39 -7.44
CA TYR A 40 -9.06 0.73 -7.57
C TYR A 40 -7.73 0.29 -8.21
N LEU A 41 -7.11 -0.78 -7.70
CA LEU A 41 -5.84 -1.29 -8.21
C LEU A 41 -5.94 -1.72 -9.66
N ASN A 42 -7.00 -2.45 -10.04
CA ASN A 42 -7.22 -2.83 -11.44
C ASN A 42 -7.26 -1.60 -12.36
N LYS A 43 -7.98 -0.55 -11.97
CA LYS A 43 -8.05 0.70 -12.75
C LYS A 43 -6.71 1.42 -12.81
N TYR A 44 -5.96 1.43 -11.71
CA TYR A 44 -4.69 2.14 -11.62
C TYR A 44 -3.59 1.45 -12.45
N LEU A 45 -3.46 0.14 -12.33
CA LEU A 45 -2.44 -0.67 -13.02
C LEU A 45 -2.62 -0.70 -14.54
N LEU A 46 -3.84 -0.44 -15.04
CA LEU A 46 -4.09 -0.26 -16.47
C LEU A 46 -3.56 1.08 -17.02
N ARG A 47 -3.34 2.07 -16.16
CA ARG A 47 -2.95 3.43 -16.55
C ARG A 47 -1.48 3.72 -16.30
N GLU A 48 -0.94 3.18 -15.22
CA GLU A 48 0.41 3.52 -14.75
C GLU A 48 1.24 2.24 -14.55
N PRO A 49 2.47 2.17 -15.09
CA PRO A 49 3.35 1.04 -14.86
C PRO A 49 3.81 1.03 -13.40
N VAL A 50 3.56 -0.09 -12.71
CA VAL A 50 3.99 -0.33 -11.33
C VAL A 50 4.81 -1.62 -11.30
N GLU A 51 5.98 -1.59 -10.65
CA GLU A 51 6.87 -2.75 -10.56
C GLU A 51 6.83 -3.46 -9.20
N ALA A 52 6.46 -2.74 -8.14
CA ALA A 52 6.44 -3.28 -6.80
C ALA A 52 5.34 -2.68 -5.94
N PHE A 53 4.86 -3.50 -5.01
CA PHE A 53 3.98 -3.10 -3.92
C PHE A 53 4.73 -3.21 -2.59
N VAL A 54 4.62 -2.18 -1.77
CA VAL A 54 5.24 -2.08 -0.44
C VAL A 54 4.14 -2.03 0.61
N PHE A 55 4.28 -2.86 1.63
CA PHE A 55 3.35 -2.89 2.76
C PHE A 55 4.15 -2.60 4.03
N GLY A 56 3.55 -1.85 4.96
CA GLY A 56 4.17 -1.65 6.27
C GLY A 56 4.36 -2.98 7.01
N ASP A 57 5.47 -3.11 7.75
CA ASP A 57 5.70 -4.22 8.69
C ASP A 57 5.49 -3.69 10.12
N PRO A 58 4.24 -3.56 10.60
CA PRO A 58 3.97 -2.86 11.85
C PRO A 58 4.45 -3.68 13.05
N LYS A 59 5.24 -3.02 13.90
CA LYS A 59 5.85 -3.59 15.09
C LYS A 59 5.52 -2.76 16.33
N GLN A 60 5.51 -3.41 17.47
CA GLN A 60 5.50 -2.77 18.78
C GLN A 60 6.86 -2.13 19.07
N MET A 61 6.96 -1.33 20.14
CA MET A 61 8.22 -0.67 20.54
C MET A 61 9.34 -1.67 20.88
N ASP A 62 8.99 -2.89 21.28
CA ASP A 62 9.94 -3.98 21.57
C ASP A 62 10.33 -4.78 20.31
N GLY A 63 9.82 -4.42 19.14
CA GLY A 63 10.07 -5.10 17.86
C GLY A 63 9.22 -6.34 17.61
N SER A 64 8.35 -6.74 18.55
CA SER A 64 7.37 -7.81 18.31
C SER A 64 6.32 -7.36 17.27
N PRO A 65 5.69 -8.29 16.53
CA PRO A 65 4.62 -7.94 15.59
C PRO A 65 3.46 -7.24 16.30
N SER A 66 2.92 -6.17 15.69
CA SER A 66 1.72 -5.52 16.22
C SER A 66 0.47 -6.38 15.98
N ASP A 67 -0.63 -6.05 16.66
CA ASP A 67 -1.95 -6.65 16.40
C ASP A 67 -2.43 -6.41 14.96
N SER A 68 -1.99 -5.31 14.34
CA SER A 68 -2.30 -4.98 12.94
C SER A 68 -1.46 -5.78 11.93
N ALA A 69 -0.36 -6.40 12.34
CA ALA A 69 0.52 -7.16 11.45
C ALA A 69 -0.21 -8.32 10.76
N GLN A 70 -1.16 -8.97 11.44
CA GLN A 70 -1.97 -10.03 10.84
C GLN A 70 -2.86 -9.50 9.70
N HIS A 71 -3.38 -8.29 9.84
CA HIS A 71 -4.25 -7.68 8.83
C HIS A 71 -3.45 -7.30 7.59
N VAL A 72 -2.26 -6.73 7.78
CA VAL A 72 -1.36 -6.41 6.65
C VAL A 72 -0.93 -7.69 5.94
N LYS A 73 -0.55 -8.75 6.68
CA LYS A 73 -0.20 -10.05 6.09
C LYS A 73 -1.37 -10.69 5.33
N GLY A 74 -2.59 -10.53 5.80
CA GLY A 74 -3.79 -10.99 5.10
C GLY A 74 -4.06 -10.20 3.82
N PHE A 75 -3.81 -8.89 3.84
CA PHE A 75 -3.98 -8.02 2.68
C PHE A 75 -2.92 -8.22 1.59
N ALA A 76 -1.68 -8.54 1.97
CA ALA A 76 -0.56 -8.74 1.05
C ALA A 76 -0.56 -10.11 0.33
N ARG A 77 -1.57 -10.95 0.55
CA ARG A 77 -1.72 -12.29 -0.05
C ARG A 77 -2.84 -12.29 -1.09
#